data_AF-A0A1A8LHK3-F1
#
_entry.id   AF-A0A1A8LHK3-F1
#
_cell.length_a   1.000
_cell.length_b   1.000
_cell.length_c   1.000
_cell.angle_alpha   90.00
_cell.angle_beta   90.00
_cell.angle_gamma   90.00
#
_symmetry.space_group_name_H-M   'P 1'
#
loop_
_entity.id
_entity.type
_entity.pdbx_description
1 polymer ?
#
loop_
_entity_poly.entity_id
_entity_poly.type
_entity_poly.pdbx_seq_one_letter_code
_entity_poly.pdbx_strand_id
1 'polypeptide(L)'
;AMSKLITSGVEEMGNSDQTVTGVCSTMNRLMLADSEGSKKVINPELVQAITSISLNENFVKGSKAASLLLYSMWKETNLQSFLKKQGMNKDQFVNDRTKEVNNELVENTSNNK
;
A
#
# COMPACT_ATOMS: atom_id res chain seq x y z
N ALA A 1 -11.43 -11.97 -0.97
CA ALA A 1 -10.17 -11.55 -1.63
C ALA A 1 -9.49 -10.50 -0.76
N MET A 2 -8.15 -10.42 -0.76
CA MET A 2 -7.38 -9.49 0.09
C MET A 2 -7.79 -8.04 -0.06
N SER A 3 -8.10 -7.61 -1.29
CA SER A 3 -8.64 -6.27 -1.54
C SER A 3 -9.94 -6.00 -0.78
N LYS A 4 -10.88 -6.94 -0.78
CA LYS A 4 -12.14 -6.80 -0.01
C LYS A 4 -11.87 -6.65 1.49
N LEU A 5 -10.94 -7.44 2.04
CA LEU A 5 -10.59 -7.34 3.46
C LEU A 5 -10.02 -5.95 3.81
N ILE A 6 -9.13 -5.42 2.96
CA ILE A 6 -8.58 -4.06 3.14
C ILE A 6 -9.67 -3.01 3.00
N THR A 7 -10.53 -3.11 1.98
CA THR A 7 -11.63 -2.17 1.74
C THR A 7 -12.64 -2.15 2.89
N SER A 8 -12.90 -3.29 3.54
CA SER A 8 -13.79 -3.33 4.71
C SER A 8 -13.19 -2.69 5.97
N GLY A 9 -11.90 -2.36 5.97
CA GLY A 9 -11.26 -1.59 7.03
C GLY A 9 -10.62 -2.43 8.14
N VAL A 10 -10.00 -1.71 9.09
CA VAL A 10 -9.12 -2.30 10.11
C VAL A 10 -9.86 -3.09 11.18
N GLU A 11 -11.14 -2.82 11.39
CA GLU A 11 -12.01 -3.56 12.30
C GLU A 11 -12.19 -5.01 11.83
N GLU A 12 -12.47 -5.20 10.55
CA GLU A 12 -12.56 -6.52 9.91
C GLU A 12 -11.20 -7.23 9.83
N MET A 13 -10.10 -6.47 9.95
CA MET A 13 -8.74 -7.02 10.12
C MET A 13 -8.40 -7.35 11.58
N GLY A 14 -9.36 -7.27 12.50
CA GLY A 14 -9.18 -7.56 13.92
C GLY A 14 -8.39 -6.49 14.69
N ASN A 15 -8.27 -5.28 14.13
CA ASN A 15 -7.64 -4.11 14.74
C ASN A 15 -6.23 -4.37 15.30
N SER A 16 -5.46 -5.25 14.63
CA SER A 16 -4.12 -5.66 15.06
C SER A 16 -3.05 -5.15 14.10
N ASP A 17 -2.05 -4.43 14.63
CA ASP A 17 -0.92 -3.92 13.86
C ASP A 17 -0.20 -5.03 13.06
N GLN A 18 -0.03 -6.21 13.67
CA GLN A 18 0.56 -7.37 12.99
C GLN A 18 -0.31 -7.87 11.85
N THR A 19 -1.63 -7.97 12.05
CA THR A 19 -2.54 -8.43 10.99
C THR A 19 -2.56 -7.44 9.83
N VAL A 20 -2.69 -6.15 10.11
CA VAL A 20 -2.64 -5.08 9.10
C VAL A 20 -1.31 -5.11 8.34
N THR A 21 -0.19 -5.29 9.05
CA THR A 21 1.15 -5.44 8.44
C THR A 21 1.18 -6.62 7.47
N GLY A 22 0.70 -7.79 7.91
CA GLY A 22 0.69 -9.01 7.10
C GLY A 22 -0.19 -8.86 5.86
N VAL A 23 -1.37 -8.26 6.01
CA VAL A 23 -2.33 -8.03 4.91
C VAL A 23 -1.74 -7.06 3.88
N CYS A 24 -1.26 -5.90 4.30
CA CYS A 24 -0.68 -4.89 3.39
C CYS A 24 0.58 -5.40 2.69
N SER A 25 1.46 -6.10 3.43
CA SER A 25 2.69 -6.67 2.86
C SER A 25 2.39 -7.77 1.83
N THR A 26 1.41 -8.62 2.12
CA THR A 26 0.98 -9.68 1.19
C THR A 26 0.35 -9.08 -0.06
N MET A 27 -0.53 -8.08 0.11
CA MET A 27 -1.11 -7.37 -1.03
C MET A 27 -0.04 -6.71 -1.90
N ASN A 28 0.97 -6.10 -1.30
CA ASN A 28 2.08 -5.49 -2.05
C ASN A 28 2.83 -6.50 -2.90
N ARG A 29 3.18 -7.65 -2.32
CA ARG A 29 3.85 -8.74 -3.05
C ARG A 29 3.00 -9.27 -4.20
N LEU A 30 1.70 -9.47 -3.97
CA LEU A 30 0.77 -9.92 -5.00
C LEU A 30 0.63 -8.89 -6.12
N MET A 31 0.53 -7.60 -5.79
CA MET A 31 0.44 -6.52 -6.76
C MET A 31 1.66 -6.43 -7.68
N LEU A 32 2.84 -6.66 -7.11
CA LEU A 32 4.10 -6.65 -7.87
C LEU A 32 4.32 -7.95 -8.66
N ALA A 33 3.84 -9.09 -8.16
CA ALA A 33 3.98 -10.39 -8.83
C ALA A 33 3.02 -10.58 -10.02
N ASP A 34 1.80 -10.04 -9.92
CA ASP A 34 0.79 -10.12 -10.99
C ASP A 34 0.10 -8.76 -11.16
N SER A 35 0.81 -7.84 -11.83
CA SER A 35 0.31 -6.50 -12.06
C SER A 35 -0.95 -6.48 -12.95
N GLU A 36 -1.10 -7.42 -13.89
CA GLU A 36 -2.27 -7.50 -14.76
C GLU A 36 -3.52 -7.98 -14.01
N GLY A 37 -3.39 -9.04 -13.20
CA GLY A 37 -4.47 -9.49 -12.31
C GLY A 37 -4.84 -8.43 -11.26
N SER A 38 -3.85 -7.69 -10.78
CA SER A 38 -4.04 -6.68 -9.75
C SER A 38 -4.84 -5.46 -10.21
N LYS A 39 -4.75 -5.08 -11.48
CA LYS A 39 -5.61 -4.02 -12.06
C LYS A 39 -7.09 -4.30 -11.87
N LYS A 40 -7.51 -5.57 -11.87
CA LYS A 40 -8.92 -5.97 -11.75
C LYS A 40 -9.51 -5.70 -10.37
N VAL A 41 -8.65 -5.53 -9.35
CA VAL A 41 -9.08 -5.30 -7.96
C VAL A 41 -8.78 -3.88 -7.48
N ILE A 42 -8.02 -3.09 -8.24
CA ILE A 42 -7.71 -1.70 -7.91
C ILE A 42 -8.89 -0.81 -8.29
N ASN A 43 -9.44 -0.13 -7.30
CA ASN A 43 -10.48 0.87 -7.45
C ASN A 43 -10.26 2.01 -6.43
N PRO A 44 -10.95 3.15 -6.57
CA PRO A 44 -10.78 4.28 -5.64
C PRO A 44 -11.02 3.93 -4.17
N GLU A 45 -11.99 3.06 -3.88
CA GLU A 45 -12.33 2.62 -2.52
C GLU A 45 -11.17 1.89 -1.85
N LEU A 46 -10.53 0.96 -2.56
CA LEU A 46 -9.34 0.25 -2.07
C LEU A 46 -8.19 1.23 -1.81
N VAL A 47 -7.94 2.15 -2.73
CA VAL A 47 -6.86 3.15 -2.57
C VAL A 47 -7.12 4.04 -1.36
N GLN A 48 -8.36 4.47 -1.15
CA GLN A 48 -8.74 5.27 0.01
C GLN A 48 -8.61 4.48 1.33
N ALA A 49 -8.97 3.19 1.33
CA ALA A 49 -8.79 2.32 2.49
C ALA A 49 -7.30 2.16 2.85
N ILE A 50 -6.44 1.86 1.87
CA ILE A 50 -4.98 1.77 2.08
C ILE A 50 -4.42 3.11 2.58
N THR A 51 -4.87 4.22 2.01
CA THR A 51 -4.47 5.57 2.45
C THR A 51 -4.84 5.82 3.91
N SER A 52 -6.06 5.46 4.30
CA SER A 52 -6.53 5.60 5.69
C SER A 52 -5.67 4.77 6.66
N ILE A 53 -5.27 3.56 6.26
CA ILE A 53 -4.35 2.72 7.05
C ILE A 53 -2.95 3.35 7.13
N SER A 54 -2.45 3.91 6.02
CA SER A 54 -1.11 4.51 5.96
C SER A 54 -0.94 5.74 6.86
N LEU A 55 -2.05 6.43 7.14
CA LEU A 55 -2.11 7.60 8.01
C LEU A 55 -2.56 7.26 9.44
N ASN A 56 -2.91 6.01 9.72
CA ASN A 56 -3.38 5.60 11.03
C ASN A 56 -2.21 5.40 11.98
N GLU A 57 -1.99 6.38 12.86
CA GLU A 57 -0.90 6.38 13.83
C GLU A 57 -1.02 5.29 14.91
N ASN A 58 -2.19 4.68 15.09
CA ASN A 58 -2.37 3.55 16.01
C ASN A 58 -1.65 2.28 15.51
N PHE A 59 -1.29 2.22 14.23
CA PHE A 59 -0.56 1.10 13.63
C PHE A 59 0.86 1.50 13.28
N VAL A 60 1.83 1.10 14.10
CA VAL A 60 3.24 1.42 13.85
C VAL A 60 3.77 0.70 12.62
N LYS A 61 3.63 -0.63 12.53
CA LYS A 61 4.15 -1.41 11.39
C LYS A 61 3.12 -1.49 10.26
N GLY A 62 1.83 -1.54 10.61
CA GLY A 62 0.73 -1.60 9.65
C GLY A 62 0.67 -0.36 8.76
N SER A 63 0.80 0.84 9.35
CA SER A 63 0.82 2.08 8.57
C SER A 63 2.04 2.17 7.64
N LYS A 64 3.21 1.70 8.08
CA LYS A 64 4.41 1.61 7.23
C LYS A 64 4.19 0.64 6.07
N ALA A 65 3.65 -0.55 6.32
CA ALA A 65 3.35 -1.52 5.26
C ALA A 65 2.34 -0.98 4.23
N ALA A 66 1.30 -0.27 4.68
CA ALA A 66 0.35 0.40 3.78
C ALA A 66 1.00 1.54 2.99
N SER A 67 1.88 2.32 3.62
CA SER A 67 2.64 3.39 2.96
C SER A 67 3.51 2.85 1.82
N LEU A 68 4.17 1.71 2.07
CA LEU A 68 4.99 1.02 1.07
C LEU A 68 4.17 0.43 -0.07
N LEU A 69 2.99 -0.11 0.24
CA LEU A 69 2.04 -0.58 -0.77
C LEU A 69 1.65 0.55 -1.72
N LEU A 70 1.22 1.72 -1.20
CA LEU A 70 0.89 2.89 -2.03
C LEU A 70 2.07 3.33 -2.90
N TYR A 71 3.25 3.47 -2.28
CA TYR A 71 4.44 3.88 -3.00
C TYR A 71 4.79 2.91 -4.13
N SER A 72 4.71 1.61 -3.86
CA SER A 72 4.99 0.55 -4.84
C SER A 72 3.98 0.55 -6.00
N MET A 73 2.69 0.76 -5.71
CA MET A 73 1.64 0.87 -6.73
C MET A 73 1.93 1.99 -7.74
N TRP A 74 2.45 3.13 -7.29
CA TRP A 74 2.77 4.24 -8.19
C TRP A 74 4.14 4.11 -8.87
N LYS A 75 5.08 3.38 -8.26
CA LYS A 75 6.42 3.19 -8.81
C LYS A 75 6.49 2.09 -9.85
N GLU A 76 5.62 1.08 -9.77
CA GLU A 76 5.51 0.05 -10.78
C GLU A 76 4.86 0.63 -12.05
N THR A 77 5.53 0.51 -13.20
CA THR A 77 5.18 1.23 -14.44
C THR A 77 3.81 0.81 -15.00
N ASN A 78 3.49 -0.48 -14.91
CA ASN A 78 2.26 -1.03 -15.46
C ASN A 78 1.03 -0.57 -14.64
N LEU A 79 1.12 -0.67 -13.31
CA LEU A 79 0.15 -0.16 -12.36
C LEU A 79 0.03 1.36 -12.45
N GLN A 80 1.14 2.11 -12.46
CA GLN A 80 1.10 3.57 -12.60
C GLN A 80 0.35 4.01 -13.86
N SER A 81 0.61 3.36 -14.99
CA SER A 81 -0.07 3.67 -16.26
C SER A 81 -1.57 3.40 -16.18
N PHE A 82 -1.96 2.33 -15.48
CA PHE A 82 -3.36 2.03 -15.20
C PHE A 82 -4.01 3.05 -14.25
N LEU A 83 -3.36 3.38 -13.13
CA LEU A 83 -3.84 4.34 -12.13
C LEU A 83 -4.09 5.72 -12.75
N LYS A 84 -3.17 6.19 -13.60
CA LYS A 84 -3.34 7.44 -14.36
C LYS A 84 -4.57 7.39 -15.28
N LYS A 85 -4.81 6.26 -15.96
CA LYS A 85 -6.01 6.07 -16.80
C LYS A 85 -7.31 6.04 -16.00
N GLN A 86 -7.25 5.66 -14.71
CA GLN A 86 -8.37 5.74 -13.78
C GLN A 86 -8.58 7.15 -13.19
N GLY A 87 -7.82 8.15 -13.65
CA GLY A 87 -7.92 9.53 -13.16
C GLY A 87 -7.30 9.75 -11.77
N MET A 88 -6.46 8.84 -11.31
CA MET A 88 -5.79 8.96 -10.01
C MET A 88 -4.46 9.69 -10.14
N ASN A 89 -4.10 10.42 -9.08
CA ASN A 89 -3.00 11.37 -9.08
C ASN A 89 -1.84 10.87 -8.23
N LYS A 90 -0.62 11.30 -8.56
CA LYS A 90 0.60 10.90 -7.86
C LYS A 90 0.52 11.13 -6.35
N ASP A 91 -0.04 12.26 -5.93
CA ASP A 91 -0.02 12.69 -4.53
C ASP A 91 -0.87 11.79 -3.62
N GLN A 92 -1.78 10.99 -4.19
CA GLN A 92 -2.54 9.97 -3.46
C GLN A 92 -1.68 8.76 -3.08
N PHE A 93 -0.56 8.54 -3.78
CA PHE A 93 0.31 7.38 -3.60
C PHE A 93 1.72 7.73 -3.14
N VAL A 94 2.20 8.93 -3.48
CA VAL A 94 3.56 9.42 -3.22
C VAL A 94 3.49 10.78 -2.53
N ASN A 95 3.25 10.74 -1.23
CA ASN A 95 3.26 11.88 -0.31
C ASN A 95 4.46 11.81 0.66
N ASP A 96 4.60 12.79 1.54
CA ASP A 96 5.74 12.88 2.46
C ASP A 96 5.88 11.64 3.33
N ARG A 97 4.78 11.11 3.87
CA ARG A 97 4.76 9.87 4.66
C ARG A 97 5.28 8.67 3.87
N THR A 98 4.77 8.46 2.65
CA THR A 98 5.20 7.31 1.83
C THR A 98 6.65 7.40 1.37
N LYS A 99 7.16 8.62 1.12
CA LYS A 99 8.57 8.87 0.79
C LYS A 99 9.47 8.60 2.00
N GLU A 100 9.09 9.10 3.17
CA GLU A 100 9.80 8.89 4.43
C GLU A 100 9.98 7.39 4.70
N VAL A 101 8.87 6.62 4.66
CA VAL A 101 8.91 5.18 4.91
C VAL A 101 9.74 4.44 3.84
N ASN A 102 9.62 4.82 2.56
CA ASN A 102 10.44 4.23 1.51
C ASN A 102 11.94 4.52 1.71
N ASN A 103 12.30 5.74 2.11
CA ASN A 103 13.69 6.10 2.36
C ASN A 103 14.26 5.34 3.56
N GLU A 104 13.49 5.23 4.65
CA GLU A 104 13.85 4.44 5.84
C GLU A 104 14.16 2.98 5.45
N LEU A 105 13.34 2.36 4.59
CA LEU A 105 13.62 1.01 4.10
C LEU A 105 14.92 0.90 3.30
N VAL A 106 15.17 1.86 2.41
CA VAL A 106 16.37 1.86 1.56
C VAL A 106 17.62 2.00 2.42
N GLU A 107 17.62 2.94 3.37
CA GLU A 107 18.73 3.13 4.32
C GLU A 107 18.98 1.87 5.18
N ASN A 108 17.92 1.27 5.72
CA ASN A 108 18.04 0.03 6.50
C ASN A 108 18.60 -1.14 5.69
N THR A 109 18.34 -1.18 4.38
CA THR A 109 18.87 -2.22 3.49
C THR A 109 20.35 -1.96 3.15
N SER A 110 20.75 -0.70 3.00
CA SER A 110 22.14 -0.30 2.77
C SER A 110 23.04 -0.49 3.99
N ASN A 111 22.53 -0.29 5.20
CA ASN A 111 23.29 -0.42 6.46
C ASN A 111 23.48 -1.88 6.92
N ASN A 112 22.77 -2.83 6.31
CA ASN A 112 22.87 -4.27 6.61
C ASN A 112 23.65 -5.07 5.55
N LYS A 113 24.39 -4.39 4.66
CA LYS A 113 25.16 -4.99 3.57
C LYS A 113 26.65 -4.72 3.76
#